data_AF-A0A940D470-F1
#
_entry.id   AF-A0A940D470-F1
#
_cell.length_a   1.000
_cell.length_b   1.000
_cell.length_c   1.000
_cell.angle_alpha   90.00
_cell.angle_beta   90.00
_cell.angle_gamma   90.00
#
_symmetry.space_group_name_H-M   'P 1'
#
loop_
_entity.id
_entity.type
_entity.pdbx_description
1 polymer ?
#
loop_
_entity_poly.entity_id
_entity_poly.type
_entity_poly.pdbx_seq_one_letter_code
_entity_poly.pdbx_strand_id
1 'polypeptide(L)'
;MKGKHHSKLLKDICDFLGSDLDSPPCSSIKEHLEKCKNCEIYVDKLKKTVALYRKLSMDTKVPDRVNRELFAKIYFSKDKDKDREK
;
A
#
# COMPACT_ATOMS: atom_id res chain seq x y z
N MET A 1 -22.09 -11.35 -10.06
CA MET A 1 -22.28 -10.01 -9.46
C MET A 1 -21.07 -9.17 -9.80
N LYS A 2 -21.29 -8.01 -10.43
CA LYS A 2 -20.28 -7.19 -11.13
C LYS A 2 -19.34 -6.44 -10.17
N GLY A 3 -18.11 -6.24 -10.64
CA GLY A 3 -16.98 -5.72 -9.88
C GLY A 3 -17.07 -4.26 -9.44
N LYS A 4 -16.36 -3.96 -8.34
CA LYS A 4 -15.84 -2.61 -8.00
C LYS A 4 -14.81 -2.60 -6.84
N HIS A 5 -14.26 -3.75 -6.42
CA HIS A 5 -13.34 -3.84 -5.27
C HIS A 5 -11.89 -4.26 -5.60
N HIS A 6 -11.54 -4.47 -6.87
CA HIS A 6 -10.22 -5.00 -7.25
C HIS A 6 -9.08 -3.97 -7.29
N SER A 7 -9.35 -2.71 -7.64
CA SER A 7 -8.27 -1.73 -7.87
C SER A 7 -7.44 -1.42 -6.63
N LYS A 8 -8.08 -1.20 -5.48
CA LYS A 8 -7.36 -0.85 -4.24
C LYS A 8 -6.53 -2.01 -3.68
N LEU A 9 -7.01 -3.24 -3.83
CA LEU A 9 -6.25 -4.43 -3.44
C LEU A 9 -4.99 -4.60 -4.25
N LEU A 10 -5.14 -4.53 -5.57
CA LEU A 10 -4.01 -4.64 -6.48
C LEU A 10 -2.99 -3.55 -6.18
N LYS A 11 -3.47 -2.35 -5.88
CA LYS A 11 -2.61 -1.26 -5.46
C LYS A 11 -1.86 -1.61 -4.17
N ASP A 12 -2.56 -2.11 -3.15
CA ASP A 12 -1.92 -2.48 -1.88
C ASP A 12 -0.93 -3.65 -2.04
N ILE A 13 -1.19 -4.62 -2.92
CA ILE A 13 -0.26 -5.72 -3.22
C ILE A 13 0.97 -5.20 -3.95
N CYS A 14 0.79 -4.34 -4.95
CA CYS A 14 1.89 -3.88 -5.77
C CYS A 14 2.73 -2.84 -5.01
N ASP A 15 2.10 -1.97 -4.23
CA ASP A 15 2.77 -1.11 -3.25
C ASP A 15 3.56 -1.95 -2.22
N PHE A 16 3.01 -3.08 -1.74
CA PHE A 16 3.71 -4.00 -0.83
C PHE A 16 4.91 -4.71 -1.50
N LEU A 17 4.77 -5.07 -2.78
CA LEU A 17 5.84 -5.66 -3.59
C LEU A 17 6.82 -4.61 -4.14
N GLY A 18 6.66 -3.33 -3.80
CA GLY A 18 7.49 -2.23 -4.30
C GLY A 18 7.44 -2.06 -5.82
N SER A 19 6.33 -2.47 -6.45
CA SER A 19 6.15 -2.52 -7.89
C SER A 19 4.96 -1.66 -8.32
N ASP A 20 5.06 -0.97 -9.45
CA ASP A 20 3.95 -0.18 -9.96
C ASP A 20 2.73 -1.04 -10.31
N LEU A 21 1.55 -0.44 -10.25
CA LEU A 21 0.28 -1.10 -10.58
C LEU A 21 0.24 -1.67 -12.00
N ASP A 22 0.96 -1.04 -12.92
CA ASP A 22 1.04 -1.44 -14.32
C ASP A 22 2.28 -2.31 -14.60
N SER A 23 3.06 -2.64 -13.56
CA SER A 23 4.22 -3.49 -13.71
C SER A 23 3.81 -4.90 -14.18
N PRO A 24 4.67 -5.59 -14.96
CA PRO A 24 4.45 -6.98 -15.37
C PRO A 24 4.05 -7.94 -14.22
N PRO A 25 4.71 -7.92 -13.03
CA PRO A 25 4.31 -8.79 -11.93
C PRO A 25 2.93 -8.44 -11.37
N CYS A 26 2.57 -7.15 -11.29
CA CYS A 26 1.24 -6.73 -10.83
C CYS A 26 0.12 -7.19 -11.78
N SER A 27 0.36 -7.08 -13.09
CA SER A 27 -0.57 -7.55 -14.12
C SER A 27 -0.76 -9.07 -14.08
N SER A 28 0.32 -9.84 -13.89
CA SER A 28 0.25 -11.31 -13.75
C SER A 28 -0.58 -11.75 -12.54
N ILE A 29 -0.40 -11.08 -11.40
CA ILE A 29 -1.20 -11.33 -10.19
C ILE A 29 -2.67 -11.01 -10.43
N LYS A 30 -2.97 -9.91 -11.13
CA LYS A 30 -4.34 -9.52 -11.48
C LYS A 30 -5.05 -10.61 -12.28
N GLU A 31 -4.41 -11.09 -13.34
CA GLU A 31 -4.95 -12.17 -14.16
C GLU A 31 -5.17 -13.46 -13.36
N HIS A 32 -4.24 -13.80 -12.46
CA HIS A 32 -4.37 -15.00 -11.64
C HIS A 32 -5.58 -14.91 -10.70
N LEU A 33 -5.80 -13.76 -10.06
CA LEU A 33 -6.94 -13.55 -9.16
C LEU A 33 -8.29 -13.55 -9.90
N GLU A 34 -8.31 -13.18 -11.18
CA GLU A 34 -9.51 -13.31 -12.03
C GLU A 34 -9.81 -14.76 -12.43
N LYS A 35 -8.76 -15.57 -12.62
CA LYS A 35 -8.88 -16.97 -13.06
C LYS A 35 -9.01 -17.98 -11.92
N CYS A 36 -8.57 -17.64 -10.70
CA CYS A 36 -8.54 -18.57 -9.56
C CYS A 36 -9.35 -18.07 -8.36
N LYS A 37 -10.53 -18.68 -8.14
CA LYS A 37 -11.45 -18.30 -7.06
C LYS A 37 -10.87 -18.50 -5.66
N ASN A 38 -10.08 -19.56 -5.47
CA ASN A 38 -9.47 -19.86 -4.17
C ASN A 38 -8.47 -18.77 -3.76
N CYS A 39 -7.65 -18.30 -4.70
CA CYS A 39 -6.68 -17.25 -4.46
C CYS A 39 -7.38 -15.90 -4.22
N GLU A 40 -8.45 -15.59 -4.96
CA GLU A 40 -9.28 -14.40 -4.70
C GLU A 40 -9.82 -14.40 -3.26
N ILE A 41 -10.38 -15.53 -2.80
CA ILE A 41 -10.92 -15.67 -1.44
C ILE A 41 -9.81 -15.54 -0.39
N TYR A 42 -8.65 -16.16 -0.62
CA TYR A 42 -7.52 -16.09 0.30
C TYR A 42 -7.04 -14.65 0.49
N VAL A 43 -6.83 -13.94 -0.61
CA VAL A 43 -6.39 -12.54 -0.58
C VAL A 43 -7.45 -11.65 0.07
N ASP A 44 -8.75 -11.90 -0.14
CA ASP A 44 -9.81 -11.18 0.54
C ASP A 44 -9.79 -11.37 2.07
N LYS A 45 -9.51 -12.59 2.54
CA LYS A 45 -9.33 -12.86 3.98
C LYS A 45 -8.13 -12.11 4.55
N LEU A 46 -6.99 -12.13 3.85
CA LEU A 46 -5.80 -11.39 4.27
C LEU A 46 -6.08 -9.88 4.43
N LYS A 47 -6.81 -9.26 3.49
CA LYS A 47 -7.22 -7.85 3.63
C LYS A 47 -7.99 -7.60 4.91
N LYS A 48 -8.96 -8.47 5.22
CA LYS A 48 -9.82 -8.33 6.40
C LYS A 48 -8.96 -8.41 7.67
N THR A 49 -7.99 -9.32 7.71
CA THR A 49 -7.02 -9.42 8.79
C THR A 49 -6.19 -8.13 8.93
N VAL A 50 -5.60 -7.61 7.85
CA VAL A 50 -4.83 -6.35 7.88
C VAL A 50 -5.70 -5.18 8.33
N ALA A 51 -6.93 -5.08 7.84
CA ALA A 51 -7.86 -4.03 8.23
C ALA A 51 -8.22 -4.08 9.72
N LEU A 52 -8.37 -5.28 10.30
CA LEU A 52 -8.58 -5.46 11.74
C LEU A 52 -7.37 -4.96 12.53
N TYR A 53 -6.15 -5.37 12.17
CA TYR A 53 -4.94 -4.91 12.85
C TYR A 53 -4.74 -3.39 12.76
N ARG A 54 -5.01 -2.78 11.60
CA ARG A 54 -4.94 -1.31 11.43
C ARG A 54 -5.91 -0.57 12.35
N LYS A 55 -7.11 -1.10 12.57
CA LYS A 55 -8.09 -0.51 13.49
C LYS A 55 -7.67 -0.68 14.95
N LEU A 56 -7.12 -1.84 15.31
CA LEU A 56 -6.63 -2.13 16.66
C LEU A 56 -5.40 -1.29 17.04
N SER A 57 -4.58 -0.90 16.06
CA SER A 57 -3.39 -0.08 16.28
C SER A 57 -3.68 1.42 16.41
N MET A 58 -4.94 1.86 16.22
CA MET A 58 -5.33 3.27 16.34
C MET A 58 -5.24 3.84 17.77
N ASP A 59 -5.18 2.99 18.79
CA ASP A 59 -4.97 3.43 20.19
C ASP A 59 -3.50 3.76 20.51
N THR A 60 -2.58 3.45 19.60
CA THR A 60 -1.16 3.77 19.82
C THR A 60 -0.91 5.23 19.43
N LYS A 61 -1.01 6.14 20.40
CA LYS A 61 -0.61 7.54 20.19
C LYS A 61 0.88 7.61 19.87
N VAL A 62 1.22 7.87 18.61
CA VAL A 62 2.59 8.20 18.21
C VAL A 62 2.96 9.53 18.88
N PRO A 63 4.09 9.61 19.61
CA PRO A 63 4.51 10.87 20.21
C PRO A 63 4.70 11.96 19.15
N ASP A 64 4.11 13.13 19.36
CA ASP A 64 4.15 14.24 18.39
C ASP A 64 5.58 14.62 17.97
N ARG A 65 6.54 14.45 18.87
CA ARG A 65 7.96 14.68 18.57
C ARG A 65 8.46 13.79 17.43
N VAL A 66 8.18 12.49 17.48
CA VAL A 66 8.61 11.52 16.46
C VAL A 66 7.93 11.85 15.14
N ASN A 67 6.64 12.22 15.18
CA ASN A 67 5.89 12.62 14.00
C ASN A 67 6.52 13.86 13.35
N ARG A 68 6.80 14.92 14.14
CA ARG A 68 7.46 16.14 13.64
C ARG A 68 8.85 15.88 13.06
N GLU A 69 9.68 15.09 13.72
CA GLU A 69 11.03 14.75 13.24
C GLU A 69 10.99 13.99 11.91
N LEU A 70 10.04 13.05 11.77
CA LEU A 70 9.82 12.30 10.54
C LEU A 70 9.36 13.21 9.38
N PHE A 71 8.34 14.05 9.63
CA PHE A 71 7.87 15.02 8.64
C PHE A 71 8.98 15.98 8.20
N ALA A 72 9.79 16.45 9.14
CA ALA A 72 10.94 17.31 8.84
C ALA A 72 11.90 16.64 7.85
N LYS A 73 12.24 15.36 8.07
CA LYS A 73 13.16 14.63 7.19
C LYS A 73 12.56 14.27 5.83
N ILE A 74 11.29 13.87 5.76
CA ILE A 74 10.69 13.41 4.49
C ILE A 74 10.38 14.59 3.57
N TYR A 75 9.91 15.72 4.12
CA TYR A 75 9.45 16.84 3.31
C TYR A 75 10.53 17.90 3.08
N PHE A 76 11.35 18.23 4.08
CA PHE A 76 12.42 19.23 3.89
C PHE A 76 13.70 18.66 3.27
N SER A 77 13.87 17.34 3.22
CA SER A 77 14.96 16.76 2.41
C SER A 77 14.66 16.79 0.91
N LYS A 78 13.36 16.82 0.51
CA LYS A 78 12.99 16.96 -0.90
C LYS A 78 13.38 18.31 -1.51
N ASP A 79 13.47 19.36 -0.68
CA ASP A 79 13.89 20.67 -1.13
C ASP A 79 15.40 20.73 -1.45
N LYS A 80 16.23 19.88 -0.81
CA LYS A 80 17.69 19.86 -1.06
C LYS A 80 18.10 19.16 -2.36
N ASP A 81 17.21 18.43 -3.01
CA ASP A 81 17.48 17.82 -4.31
C ASP A 81 17.10 18.75 -5.49
N LYS A 82 16.40 19.86 -5.23
CA LYS A 82 16.07 20.86 -6.26
C LYS A 82 17.14 21.95 -6.46
N ASP A 83 18.02 22.14 -5.48
CA ASP A 83 19.10 23.15 -5.51
C ASP A 83 20.47 22.59 -5.94
N ARG A 84 20.56 21.31 -6.34
CA ARG A 84 21.79 20.69 -6.88
C ARG A 84 21.84 20.58 -8.41
N GLU A 85 20.91 21.22 -9.10
CA GLU A 85 20.89 21.33 -10.56
C GLU A 85 20.79 22.81 -10.98
N LYS A 86 21.70 23.63 -10.43
CA LYS A 86 21.99 24.95 -10.98
C LYS A 86 23.49 25.25 -10.91
#